data_AF-A0A1A7YJF7-F1
#
_entry.id   AF-A0A1A7YJF7-F1
#
_cell.length_a   1.000
_cell.length_b   1.000
_cell.length_c   1.000
_cell.angle_alpha   90.00
_cell.angle_beta   90.00
_cell.angle_gamma   90.00
#
_symmetry.space_group_name_H-M   'P 1'
#
loop_
_entity.id
_entity.type
_entity.pdbx_description
1 polymer ?
#
loop_
_entity_poly.entity_id
_entity_poly.type
_entity_poly.pdbx_seq_one_letter_code
_entity_poly.pdbx_strand_id
1 'polypeptide(L)'
;RKLHCMRNNIHMNLFASFILRAVSILVKDALLTLTLDPRSGSDARTQAWVNIPAVMWCRGAMVMMQYSVMANNYWLLVEGIYLHSLLVITVFSEKKYFYIYLAIGWGAPLIFVLPWITVKYLYENEECWERNINMGYWWIIRSPILFAYLINFCIFIRIIKILMSKLRAHQMRYTDYKFRLAKSTLTLIPLLGIHAILFTFVIDESVPKG
;
A
#
# COMPACT_ATOMS: atom_id res chain seq x y z
N ARG A 1 12.76 30.12 -2.38
CA ARG A 1 11.69 29.51 -1.54
C ARG A 1 10.31 29.65 -2.23
N LYS A 2 10.14 29.08 -3.43
CA LYS A 2 8.89 29.09 -4.22
C LYS A 2 8.86 27.80 -5.05
N LEU A 3 8.40 26.70 -4.45
CA LEU A 3 8.02 25.45 -5.16
C LEU A 3 7.18 24.51 -4.27
N HIS A 4 6.69 24.99 -3.11
CA HIS A 4 5.79 24.24 -2.23
C HIS A 4 4.34 24.50 -2.66
N CYS A 5 4.03 24.18 -3.92
CA CYS A 5 2.65 24.09 -4.40
C CYS A 5 2.02 22.84 -3.77
N MET A 6 0.73 22.87 -3.43
CA MET A 6 -0.01 21.75 -2.81
C MET A 6 0.23 20.41 -3.52
N ARG A 7 0.34 20.44 -4.86
CA ARG A 7 0.73 19.30 -5.70
C ARG A 7 2.07 18.67 -5.29
N ASN A 8 3.10 19.47 -5.09
CA ASN A 8 4.45 18.99 -4.74
C ASN A 8 4.44 18.26 -3.39
N ASN A 9 3.61 18.72 -2.44
CA ASN A 9 3.50 18.09 -1.13
C ASN A 9 2.83 16.72 -1.21
N ILE A 10 1.78 16.58 -2.02
CA ILE A 10 1.08 15.31 -2.20
C ILE A 10 2.03 14.28 -2.83
N HIS A 11 2.75 14.66 -3.89
CA HIS A 11 3.76 13.78 -4.49
C HIS A 11 4.88 13.43 -3.51
N MET A 12 5.38 14.38 -2.71
CA MET A 12 6.43 14.11 -1.73
C MET A 12 5.98 13.11 -0.66
N ASN A 13 4.74 13.20 -0.19
CA ASN A 13 4.17 12.21 0.73
C ASN A 13 3.96 10.84 0.06
N LEU A 14 3.53 10.81 -1.20
CA LEU A 14 3.44 9.57 -1.96
C LEU A 14 4.81 8.89 -2.10
N PHE A 15 5.86 9.63 -2.47
CA PHE A 15 7.22 9.09 -2.55
C PHE A 15 7.70 8.59 -1.18
N ALA A 16 7.41 9.33 -0.10
CA ALA A 16 7.69 8.88 1.25
C ALA A 16 6.97 7.56 1.57
N SER A 17 5.72 7.38 1.14
CA SER A 17 4.97 6.13 1.32
C SER A 17 5.59 4.95 0.56
N PHE A 18 6.14 5.16 -0.63
CA PHE A 18 6.86 4.13 -1.38
C PHE A 18 8.16 3.73 -0.70
N ILE A 19 8.93 4.71 -0.22
CA ILE A 19 10.16 4.46 0.54
C ILE A 19 9.83 3.68 1.81
N LEU A 20 8.83 4.12 2.57
CA LEU A 20 8.39 3.45 3.79
C LEU A 20 7.98 2.00 3.52
N ARG A 21 7.23 1.75 2.43
CA ARG A 21 6.84 0.40 2.01
C ARG A 21 8.05 -0.46 1.67
N ALA A 22 9.00 0.04 0.89
CA ALA A 22 10.20 -0.71 0.52
C ALA A 22 11.05 -1.06 1.75
N VAL A 23 11.31 -0.07 2.62
CA VAL A 23 12.08 -0.27 3.85
C VAL A 23 11.38 -1.29 4.76
N SER A 24 10.07 -1.21 4.91
CA SER A 24 9.33 -2.13 5.78
C SER A 24 9.36 -3.59 5.29
N ILE A 25 9.31 -3.79 3.97
CA ILE A 25 9.44 -5.13 3.38
C ILE A 25 10.85 -5.68 3.64
N LEU A 26 11.90 -4.88 3.39
CA LEU A 26 13.28 -5.27 3.65
C LEU A 26 13.52 -5.60 5.12
N VAL A 27 12.99 -4.78 6.04
CA VAL A 27 13.11 -5.02 7.48
C VAL A 27 12.39 -6.30 7.87
N LYS A 28 11.16 -6.53 7.39
CA LYS A 28 10.43 -7.77 7.63
C LYS A 28 11.21 -9.00 7.15
N ASP A 29 11.72 -8.97 5.91
CA ASP A 29 12.42 -10.12 5.33
C ASP A 29 13.73 -10.42 6.07
N ALA A 30 14.48 -9.37 6.45
CA ALA A 30 15.69 -9.52 7.27
C ALA A 30 15.36 -10.14 8.64
N LEU A 31 14.32 -9.65 9.31
CA LEU A 31 13.94 -10.12 10.64
C LEU A 31 13.37 -11.53 10.62
N LEU A 32 12.58 -11.86 9.60
CA LEU A 32 12.04 -13.19 9.41
C LEU A 32 13.16 -14.21 9.21
N THR A 33 14.18 -13.86 8.41
CA THR A 33 15.36 -14.69 8.20
C THR A 33 16.11 -14.96 9.51
N LEU A 34 16.26 -13.93 10.36
CA LEU A 34 16.89 -14.08 11.68
C LEU A 34 16.08 -14.95 12.64
N THR A 35 14.74 -14.93 12.56
CA THR A 35 13.90 -15.79 13.40
C THR A 35 13.83 -17.24 12.92
N LEU A 36 14.01 -17.49 11.62
CA LEU A 36 13.90 -18.82 11.02
C LEU A 36 15.22 -19.59 10.95
N ASP A 37 16.38 -18.92 10.95
CA ASP A 37 17.70 -19.58 10.86
C ASP A 37 18.29 -19.89 12.25
N PRO A 38 18.22 -21.13 12.76
CA PRO A 38 18.64 -21.47 14.13
C PRO A 38 20.15 -21.74 14.24
N ARG A 39 20.95 -21.39 13.21
CA ARG A 39 22.21 -22.08 12.90
C ARG A 39 23.50 -21.33 13.26
N SER A 40 23.51 -20.60 14.37
CA SER A 40 24.76 -20.17 15.00
C SER A 40 24.87 -20.76 16.39
N GLY A 41 25.78 -21.72 16.56
CA GLY A 41 25.95 -22.50 17.77
C GLY A 41 26.45 -21.68 18.96
N SER A 42 25.74 -21.78 20.08
CA SER A 42 26.23 -22.08 21.45
C SER A 42 25.13 -21.71 22.46
N ASP A 43 24.75 -22.69 23.30
CA ASP A 43 23.84 -22.63 24.44
C ASP A 43 22.34 -22.34 24.19
N ALA A 44 21.52 -23.39 24.41
CA ALA A 44 20.06 -23.37 24.39
C ALA A 44 19.42 -22.37 25.38
N ARG A 45 20.15 -21.96 26.44
CA ARG A 45 19.70 -20.91 27.37
C ARG A 45 19.80 -19.53 26.74
N THR A 46 20.83 -19.24 25.94
CA THR A 46 21.03 -17.93 25.29
C THR A 46 20.06 -17.72 24.13
N GLN A 47 19.70 -18.78 23.40
CA GLN A 47 18.66 -18.75 22.36
C GLN A 47 17.27 -18.33 22.89
N ALA A 48 16.89 -18.77 24.10
CA ALA A 48 15.60 -18.40 24.67
C ALA A 48 15.49 -16.90 25.02
N TRP A 49 16.58 -16.28 25.50
CA TRP A 49 16.61 -14.85 25.83
C TRP A 49 16.72 -13.94 24.59
N VAL A 50 17.37 -14.40 23.52
CA VAL A 50 17.45 -13.68 22.23
C VAL A 50 16.15 -13.79 21.42
N ASN A 51 15.39 -14.88 21.59
CA ASN A 51 14.12 -15.12 20.89
C ASN A 51 12.99 -14.16 21.30
N ILE A 52 12.88 -13.76 22.57
CA ILE A 52 11.76 -12.89 23.03
C ILE A 52 11.83 -11.49 22.39
N PRO A 53 12.98 -10.78 22.41
CA PRO A 53 13.13 -9.53 21.69
C PRO A 53 12.94 -9.71 20.17
N ALA A 54 13.54 -10.75 19.57
CA ALA A 54 13.47 -10.97 18.13
C ALA A 54 12.04 -11.18 17.63
N VAL A 55 11.22 -11.92 18.38
CA VAL A 55 9.79 -12.13 18.09
C VAL A 55 8.99 -10.83 18.21
N MET A 56 9.26 -10.00 19.23
CA MET A 56 8.65 -8.68 19.37
C MET A 56 8.98 -7.77 18.19
N TRP A 57 10.25 -7.73 17.80
CA TRP A 57 10.69 -6.96 16.62
C TRP A 57 10.03 -7.51 15.34
N CYS A 58 9.88 -8.83 15.20
CA CYS A 58 9.25 -9.45 14.03
C CYS A 58 7.77 -9.05 13.91
N ARG A 59 7.04 -9.06 15.03
CA ARG A 59 5.66 -8.56 15.09
C ARG A 59 5.58 -7.08 14.71
N GLY A 60 6.48 -6.26 15.26
CA GLY A 60 6.59 -4.85 14.89
C GLY A 60 6.84 -4.65 13.39
N ALA A 61 7.75 -5.43 12.81
CA ALA A 61 8.07 -5.38 11.38
C ALA A 61 6.87 -5.82 10.51
N MET A 62 6.13 -6.84 10.91
CA MET A 62 4.90 -7.27 10.23
C MET A 62 3.83 -6.18 10.25
N VAL A 63 3.57 -5.57 11.41
CA VAL A 63 2.64 -4.46 11.55
C VAL A 63 3.06 -3.27 10.68
N MET A 64 4.35 -2.92 10.72
CA MET A 64 4.90 -1.84 9.93
C MET A 64 4.78 -2.11 8.43
N MET A 65 5.00 -3.35 7.97
CA MET A 65 4.78 -3.73 6.58
C MET A 65 3.32 -3.55 6.17
N GLN A 66 2.37 -4.06 6.96
CA GLN A 66 0.94 -3.94 6.66
C GLN A 66 0.48 -2.48 6.61
N TYR A 67 0.91 -1.68 7.60
CA TYR A 67 0.65 -0.24 7.61
C TYR A 67 1.22 0.43 6.37
N SER A 68 2.46 0.15 5.99
CA SER A 68 3.14 0.81 4.87
C SER A 68 2.52 0.44 3.52
N VAL A 69 2.10 -0.81 3.35
CA VAL A 69 1.33 -1.24 2.17
C VAL A 69 0.02 -0.47 2.08
N MET A 70 -0.72 -0.38 3.18
CA MET A 70 -2.00 0.33 3.18
C MET A 70 -1.82 1.85 2.98
N ALA A 71 -0.88 2.47 3.70
CA ALA A 71 -0.56 3.89 3.54
C ALA A 71 -0.15 4.23 2.10
N ASN A 72 0.65 3.38 1.45
CA ASN A 72 1.01 3.57 0.05
C ASN A 72 -0.22 3.56 -0.88
N ASN A 73 -1.15 2.63 -0.66
CA ASN A 73 -2.40 2.56 -1.43
C ASN A 73 -3.33 3.77 -1.19
N TYR A 74 -3.44 4.23 0.06
CA TYR A 74 -4.24 5.41 0.41
C TYR A 74 -3.60 6.70 -0.11
N TRP A 75 -2.27 6.82 -0.15
CA TRP A 75 -1.60 7.95 -0.78
C TRP A 75 -1.78 7.98 -2.30
N LEU A 76 -1.78 6.82 -2.95
CA LEU A 76 -2.12 6.70 -4.37
C LEU A 76 -3.58 7.14 -4.62
N LEU A 77 -4.50 6.78 -3.71
CA LEU A 77 -5.89 7.22 -3.75
C LEU A 77 -6.04 8.73 -3.60
N VAL A 78 -5.34 9.32 -2.63
CA VAL A 78 -5.32 10.76 -2.42
C VAL A 78 -4.79 11.49 -3.67
N GLU A 79 -3.72 11.00 -4.27
CA GLU A 79 -3.20 11.56 -5.53
C GLU A 79 -4.21 11.45 -6.68
N GLY A 80 -4.87 10.29 -6.82
CA GLY A 80 -5.89 10.06 -7.83
C GLY A 80 -7.10 10.99 -7.67
N ILE A 81 -7.61 11.14 -6.44
CA ILE A 81 -8.71 12.06 -6.11
C ILE A 81 -8.29 13.50 -6.37
N TYR A 82 -7.06 13.89 -5.98
CA TYR A 82 -6.52 15.21 -6.22
C TYR A 82 -6.45 15.54 -7.72
N LEU A 83 -5.92 14.62 -8.54
CA LEU A 83 -5.85 14.78 -9.98
C LEU A 83 -7.25 14.87 -10.63
N HIS A 84 -8.17 13.99 -10.25
CA HIS A 84 -9.54 14.02 -10.74
C HIS A 84 -10.24 15.34 -10.40
N SER A 85 -10.08 15.79 -9.15
CA SER A 85 -10.63 17.04 -8.66
C SER A 85 -10.10 18.23 -9.45
N LEU A 86 -8.78 18.30 -9.67
CA LEU A 86 -8.14 19.36 -10.46
C LEU A 86 -8.69 19.43 -11.89
N LEU A 87 -8.97 18.28 -12.52
CA LEU A 87 -9.49 18.21 -13.89
C LEU A 87 -10.97 18.60 -14.01
N VAL A 88 -11.79 18.38 -12.97
CA VAL A 88 -13.24 18.57 -13.04
C VAL A 88 -13.71 19.87 -12.40
N ILE A 89 -13.18 20.22 -11.22
CA ILE A 89 -13.80 21.22 -10.34
C ILE A 89 -13.13 22.61 -10.42
N THR A 90 -11.92 22.72 -11.02
CA THR A 90 -11.16 23.95 -11.34
C THR A 90 -10.97 25.04 -10.26
N VAL A 91 -11.63 24.99 -9.10
CA VAL A 91 -11.62 26.03 -8.05
C VAL A 91 -11.56 25.36 -6.66
N PHE A 92 -10.37 25.25 -6.07
CA PHE A 92 -10.20 24.68 -4.72
C PHE A 92 -9.59 25.67 -3.73
N SER A 93 -10.13 25.67 -2.50
CA SER A 93 -9.53 26.33 -1.34
C SER A 93 -8.36 25.50 -0.79
N GLU A 94 -7.15 25.73 -1.31
CA GLU A 94 -5.99 24.83 -1.19
C GLU A 94 -5.63 24.37 0.24
N LYS A 95 -5.82 25.21 1.27
CA LYS A 95 -5.30 24.92 2.62
C LYS A 95 -6.13 23.90 3.41
N LYS A 96 -7.46 24.01 3.43
CA LYS A 96 -8.32 23.13 4.26
C LYS A 96 -8.39 21.71 3.70
N TYR A 97 -8.47 21.58 2.37
CA TYR A 97 -8.50 20.27 1.71
C TYR A 97 -7.18 19.50 1.85
N PHE A 98 -6.04 20.20 1.95
CA PHE A 98 -4.75 19.54 2.17
C PHE A 98 -4.70 18.73 3.48
N TYR A 99 -5.19 19.29 4.59
CA TYR A 99 -5.24 18.57 5.86
C TYR A 99 -6.15 17.34 5.82
N ILE A 100 -7.27 17.42 5.08
CA ILE A 100 -8.17 16.27 4.86
C ILE A 100 -7.44 15.17 4.09
N TYR A 101 -6.72 15.52 3.02
CA TYR A 101 -5.92 14.56 2.24
C TYR A 101 -4.81 13.92 3.07
N LEU A 102 -4.13 14.68 3.94
CA LEU A 102 -3.12 14.16 4.86
C LEU A 102 -3.72 13.18 5.87
N ALA A 103 -4.90 13.51 6.42
CA ALA A 103 -5.62 12.66 7.36
C ALA A 103 -6.10 11.36 6.69
N ILE A 104 -6.54 11.41 5.42
CA ILE A 104 -6.91 10.21 4.66
C ILE A 104 -5.67 9.35 4.35
N GLY A 105 -4.57 9.97 3.89
CA GLY A 105 -3.37 9.26 3.47
C GLY A 105 -2.66 8.50 4.61
N TRP A 106 -2.48 9.16 5.77
CA TRP A 106 -1.79 8.57 6.92
C TRP A 106 -2.71 8.04 8.01
N GLY A 107 -3.86 8.69 8.23
CA GLY A 107 -4.78 8.35 9.32
C GLY A 107 -5.70 7.16 9.02
N ALA A 108 -6.29 7.09 7.82
CA ALA A 108 -7.17 5.98 7.48
C ALA A 108 -6.47 4.61 7.58
N PRO A 109 -5.22 4.42 7.12
CA PRO A 109 -4.48 3.19 7.38
C PRO A 109 -4.38 2.82 8.86
N LEU A 110 -4.11 3.78 9.75
CA LEU A 110 -4.05 3.49 11.20
C LEU A 110 -5.38 2.95 11.73
N ILE A 111 -6.50 3.53 11.30
CA ILE A 111 -7.84 3.13 11.74
C ILE A 111 -8.15 1.67 11.40
N PHE A 112 -7.67 1.16 10.27
CA PHE A 112 -7.88 -0.25 9.88
C PHE A 112 -6.81 -1.20 10.43
N VAL A 113 -5.57 -0.75 10.59
CA VAL A 113 -4.50 -1.59 11.16
C VAL A 113 -4.72 -1.83 12.66
N LEU A 114 -5.16 -0.82 13.43
CA LEU A 114 -5.28 -0.94 14.88
C LEU A 114 -6.23 -2.07 15.33
N PRO A 115 -7.46 -2.22 14.79
CA PRO A 115 -8.32 -3.36 15.13
C PRO A 115 -7.69 -4.70 14.78
N TRP A 116 -6.99 -4.79 13.65
CA TRP A 116 -6.30 -6.02 13.25
C TRP A 116 -5.18 -6.39 14.25
N ILE A 117 -4.38 -5.41 14.70
CA ILE A 117 -3.38 -5.62 15.77
C ILE A 117 -4.05 -6.13 17.04
N THR A 118 -5.15 -5.51 17.47
CA THR A 118 -5.86 -5.90 18.69
C THR A 118 -6.36 -7.34 18.61
N VAL A 119 -6.99 -7.72 17.49
CA VAL A 119 -7.46 -9.10 17.27
C VAL A 119 -6.28 -10.08 17.25
N LYS A 120 -5.19 -9.75 16.55
CA LYS A 120 -3.99 -10.58 16.51
C LYS A 120 -3.36 -10.76 17.89
N TYR A 121 -3.26 -9.70 18.67
CA TYR A 121 -2.70 -9.74 20.01
C TYR A 121 -3.55 -10.55 20.99
N LEU A 122 -4.88 -10.51 20.87
CA LEU A 122 -5.78 -11.22 21.78
C LEU A 122 -5.95 -12.70 21.45
N TYR A 123 -5.98 -13.06 20.16
CA TYR A 123 -6.39 -14.40 19.72
C TYR A 123 -5.27 -15.24 19.07
N GLU A 124 -4.20 -14.60 18.56
CA GLU A 124 -3.13 -15.28 17.82
C GLU A 124 -1.76 -14.72 18.23
N ASN A 125 -1.47 -14.69 19.55
CA ASN A 125 -0.25 -14.11 20.11
C ASN A 125 0.97 -15.07 20.08
N GLU A 126 1.04 -15.94 19.09
CA GLU A 126 2.09 -16.95 18.96
C GLU A 126 3.08 -16.57 17.86
N GLU A 127 4.38 -16.80 18.11
CA GLU A 127 5.47 -16.58 17.15
C GLU A 127 5.47 -15.17 16.50
N CYS A 128 5.92 -15.07 15.25
CA CYS A 128 5.77 -13.89 14.42
C CYS A 128 4.42 -13.94 13.70
N TRP A 129 3.69 -12.80 13.63
CA TRP A 129 2.35 -12.67 13.02
C TRP A 129 2.33 -12.83 11.48
N GLU A 130 3.11 -13.75 10.94
CA GLU A 130 3.15 -14.08 9.52
C GLU A 130 1.96 -14.97 9.12
N ARG A 131 1.70 -16.01 9.92
CA ARG A 131 0.63 -16.98 9.64
C ARG A 131 -0.71 -16.47 10.14
N ASN A 132 -1.72 -16.59 9.30
CA ASN A 132 -3.11 -16.30 9.65
C ASN A 132 -3.83 -17.64 9.72
N ILE A 133 -4.13 -18.10 10.94
CA ILE A 133 -4.77 -19.40 11.17
C ILE A 133 -6.27 -19.23 10.87
N ASN A 134 -6.84 -18.12 11.35
CA ASN A 134 -8.22 -17.76 11.07
C ASN A 134 -8.33 -16.84 9.85
N MET A 135 -8.88 -17.38 8.75
CA MET A 135 -9.14 -16.63 7.52
C MET A 135 -10.00 -15.37 7.77
N GLY A 136 -10.93 -15.43 8.73
CA GLY A 136 -11.80 -14.31 9.10
C GLY A 136 -11.05 -13.07 9.60
N TYR A 137 -10.03 -13.25 10.45
CA TYR A 137 -9.24 -12.13 10.97
C TYR A 137 -8.35 -11.50 9.91
N TRP A 138 -7.88 -12.32 8.96
CA TRP A 138 -7.12 -11.81 7.82
C TRP A 138 -7.99 -10.98 6.86
N TRP A 139 -9.27 -11.31 6.70
CA TRP A 139 -10.20 -10.52 5.90
C TRP A 139 -10.43 -9.10 6.43
N ILE A 140 -10.27 -8.88 7.75
CA ILE A 140 -10.38 -7.55 8.38
C ILE A 140 -9.40 -6.56 7.76
N ILE A 141 -8.16 -6.99 7.50
CA ILE A 141 -7.14 -6.12 6.90
C ILE A 141 -7.14 -6.21 5.36
N ARG A 142 -7.48 -7.38 4.80
CA ARG A 142 -7.55 -7.61 3.34
C ARG A 142 -8.63 -6.76 2.67
N SER A 143 -9.82 -6.68 3.27
CA SER A 143 -10.98 -6.03 2.66
C SER A 143 -10.77 -4.52 2.40
N PRO A 144 -10.31 -3.71 3.37
CA PRO A 144 -9.99 -2.30 3.13
C PRO A 144 -8.92 -2.09 2.05
N ILE A 145 -7.94 -2.99 1.96
CA ILE A 145 -6.87 -2.93 0.95
C ILE A 145 -7.44 -3.19 -0.45
N LEU A 146 -8.22 -4.26 -0.61
CA LEU A 146 -8.87 -4.60 -1.90
C LEU A 146 -9.85 -3.50 -2.34
N PHE A 147 -10.61 -2.94 -1.40
CA PHE A 147 -11.52 -1.85 -1.68
C PHE A 147 -10.78 -0.58 -2.14
N ALA A 148 -9.67 -0.22 -1.50
CA ALA A 148 -8.82 0.89 -1.94
C ALA A 148 -8.24 0.65 -3.34
N TYR A 149 -7.80 -0.58 -3.65
CA TYR A 149 -7.35 -0.94 -5.01
C TYR A 149 -8.45 -0.77 -6.05
N LEU A 150 -9.67 -1.21 -5.75
CA LEU A 150 -10.81 -1.09 -6.66
C LEU A 150 -11.14 0.38 -6.95
N ILE A 151 -11.18 1.23 -5.92
CA ILE A 151 -11.43 2.67 -6.11
C ILE A 151 -10.32 3.31 -6.94
N ASN A 152 -9.05 3.02 -6.62
CA ASN A 152 -7.90 3.49 -7.37
C ASN A 152 -8.01 3.13 -8.86
N PHE A 153 -8.38 1.89 -9.16
CA PHE A 153 -8.60 1.44 -10.52
C PHE A 153 -9.73 2.22 -11.22
N CYS A 154 -10.87 2.41 -10.56
CA CYS A 154 -11.98 3.19 -11.13
C CYS A 154 -11.60 4.65 -11.43
N ILE A 155 -10.86 5.31 -10.52
CA ILE A 155 -10.37 6.67 -10.72
C ILE A 155 -9.39 6.72 -11.89
N PHE A 156 -8.47 5.76 -11.98
CA PHE A 156 -7.52 5.67 -13.08
C PHE A 156 -8.22 5.60 -14.44
N ILE A 157 -9.21 4.71 -14.59
CA ILE A 157 -9.99 4.59 -15.83
C ILE A 157 -10.70 5.92 -16.18
N ARG A 158 -11.25 6.63 -15.19
CA ARG A 158 -11.88 7.94 -15.41
C ARG A 158 -10.86 8.99 -15.89
N ILE A 159 -9.70 9.06 -15.26
CA ILE A 159 -8.62 9.98 -15.65
C ILE A 159 -8.16 9.69 -17.09
N ILE A 160 -7.94 8.41 -17.43
CA ILE A 160 -7.56 8.01 -18.80
C ILE A 160 -8.64 8.43 -19.80
N LYS A 161 -9.93 8.24 -19.50
CA LYS A 161 -11.02 8.70 -20.38
C LYS A 161 -11.01 10.22 -20.61
N ILE A 162 -10.83 11.01 -19.56
CA ILE A 162 -10.75 12.48 -19.65
C ILE A 162 -9.53 12.89 -20.48
N LEU A 163 -8.37 12.32 -20.18
CA LEU A 163 -7.13 12.59 -20.90
C LEU A 163 -7.26 12.25 -22.39
N MET A 164 -7.85 11.10 -22.71
CA MET A 164 -8.12 10.68 -24.08
C MET A 164 -9.10 11.60 -24.81
N SER A 165 -10.13 12.11 -24.12
CA SER A 165 -11.07 13.08 -24.68
C SER A 165 -10.38 14.42 -24.99
N LYS A 166 -9.56 14.94 -24.07
CA LYS A 166 -8.78 16.17 -24.26
C LYS A 166 -7.71 16.02 -25.35
N LEU A 167 -7.04 14.86 -25.43
CA LEU A 167 -6.03 14.57 -26.44
C LEU A 167 -6.64 14.42 -27.85
N ARG A 168 -7.85 13.85 -27.94
CA ARG A 168 -8.60 13.77 -29.21
C ARG A 168 -9.04 15.16 -29.70
N ALA A 169 -9.42 16.05 -28.78
CA ALA A 169 -9.78 17.43 -29.12
C ALA A 169 -8.56 18.25 -29.59
N HIS A 170 -7.37 17.95 -29.07
CA HIS A 170 -6.12 18.61 -29.44
C HIS A 170 -5.33 17.78 -30.46
N GLN A 171 -5.95 17.49 -31.61
CA GLN A 171 -5.44 16.85 -32.85
C GLN A 171 -3.92 16.47 -32.85
N MET A 172 -3.53 15.43 -32.10
CA MET A 172 -2.15 14.92 -32.01
C MET A 172 -1.98 13.68 -32.90
N ARG A 173 -0.81 13.56 -33.54
CA ARG A 173 -0.47 12.51 -34.53
C ARG A 173 -0.59 11.10 -33.94
N TYR A 174 -1.21 10.17 -34.68
CA TYR A 174 -1.61 8.81 -34.26
C TYR A 174 -0.46 7.93 -33.67
N THR A 175 0.80 8.24 -33.91
CA THR A 175 1.93 7.44 -33.39
C THR A 175 2.34 7.84 -31.97
N ASP A 176 2.17 9.13 -31.63
CA ASP A 176 2.58 9.69 -30.32
C ASP A 176 1.56 9.33 -29.22
N TYR A 177 0.27 9.16 -29.57
CA TYR A 177 -0.78 8.82 -28.61
C TYR A 177 -0.62 7.38 -28.07
N LYS A 178 -0.32 6.39 -28.93
CA LYS A 178 -0.13 4.99 -28.48
C LYS A 178 1.07 4.87 -27.57
N PHE A 179 2.17 5.53 -27.92
CA PHE A 179 3.42 5.45 -27.16
C PHE A 179 3.31 6.14 -25.80
N ARG A 180 2.71 7.33 -25.73
CA ARG A 180 2.54 8.07 -24.48
C ARG A 180 1.54 7.40 -23.53
N LEU A 181 0.46 6.82 -24.08
CA LEU A 181 -0.55 6.08 -23.32
C LEU A 181 -0.01 4.73 -22.84
N ALA A 182 0.68 3.98 -23.69
CA ALA A 182 1.35 2.73 -23.31
C ALA A 182 2.41 3.01 -22.24
N LYS A 183 3.22 4.07 -22.38
CA LYS A 183 4.23 4.43 -21.38
C LYS A 183 3.62 4.79 -20.02
N SER A 184 2.54 5.58 -19.98
CA SER A 184 1.82 5.89 -18.73
C SER A 184 1.12 4.67 -18.13
N THR A 185 0.50 3.82 -18.95
CA THR A 185 -0.22 2.63 -18.47
C THR A 185 0.77 1.57 -17.98
N LEU A 186 1.89 1.37 -18.69
CA LEU A 186 2.94 0.40 -18.35
C LEU A 186 3.72 0.78 -17.08
N THR A 187 3.90 2.07 -16.78
CA THR A 187 4.45 2.49 -15.47
C THR A 187 3.43 2.46 -14.35
N LEU A 188 2.13 2.59 -14.63
CA LEU A 188 1.09 2.55 -13.60
C LEU A 188 0.64 1.13 -13.21
N ILE A 189 0.74 0.14 -14.11
CA ILE A 189 0.34 -1.25 -13.85
C ILE A 189 1.12 -1.89 -12.68
N PRO A 190 2.46 -1.79 -12.59
CA PRO A 190 3.21 -2.27 -11.43
C PRO A 190 2.90 -1.45 -10.17
N LEU A 191 2.63 -0.15 -10.34
CA LEU A 191 2.41 0.82 -9.26
C LEU A 191 1.05 0.65 -8.56
N LEU A 192 0.00 0.27 -9.29
CA LEU A 192 -1.36 0.09 -8.77
C LEU A 192 -1.59 -1.24 -8.04
N GLY A 193 -0.62 -2.17 -8.02
CA GLY A 193 -0.82 -3.47 -7.37
C GLY A 193 -1.92 -4.32 -8.03
N ILE A 194 -2.28 -4.08 -9.30
CA ILE A 194 -3.27 -4.90 -10.04
C ILE A 194 -2.79 -6.37 -10.11
N HIS A 195 -1.48 -6.58 -10.18
CA HIS A 195 -0.87 -7.90 -10.04
C HIS A 195 -1.20 -8.58 -8.70
N ALA A 196 -1.37 -7.82 -7.62
CA ALA A 196 -1.78 -8.35 -6.32
C ALA A 196 -3.22 -8.87 -6.34
N ILE A 197 -4.14 -8.26 -7.09
CA ILE A 197 -5.50 -8.80 -7.29
C ILE A 197 -5.43 -10.12 -8.06
N LEU A 198 -4.64 -10.17 -9.13
CA LEU A 198 -4.45 -11.37 -9.95
C LEU A 198 -3.82 -12.52 -9.15
N PHE A 199 -2.78 -12.24 -8.36
CA PHE A 199 -2.20 -13.22 -7.43
C PHE A 199 -3.15 -13.58 -6.30
N THR A 200 -3.96 -12.66 -5.80
CA THR A 200 -4.94 -12.93 -4.73
C THR A 200 -5.98 -13.95 -5.17
N PHE A 201 -6.59 -13.77 -6.35
CA PHE A 201 -7.58 -14.70 -6.87
C PHE A 201 -6.95 -16.05 -7.26
N VAL A 202 -5.76 -16.03 -7.87
CA VAL A 202 -5.04 -17.26 -8.25
C VAL A 202 -4.54 -18.05 -7.03
N ILE A 203 -4.12 -17.40 -5.95
CA ILE A 203 -3.69 -18.09 -4.72
C ILE A 203 -4.90 -18.66 -3.95
N ASP A 204 -6.05 -17.97 -3.95
CA ASP A 204 -7.27 -18.48 -3.30
C ASP A 204 -7.81 -19.76 -3.98
N GLU A 205 -7.66 -19.88 -5.31
CA GLU A 205 -8.03 -21.10 -6.06
C GLU A 205 -7.03 -22.25 -5.91
N SER A 206 -5.79 -21.99 -5.49
CA SER A 206 -4.72 -23.00 -5.42
C SER A 206 -4.50 -23.59 -4.03
N VAL A 207 -5.22 -23.13 -3.01
CA VAL A 207 -5.30 -23.83 -1.71
C VAL A 207 -6.34 -24.95 -1.86
N PRO A 208 -5.95 -26.23 -1.87
CA PRO A 208 -6.92 -27.30 -1.84
C PRO A 208 -7.68 -27.19 -0.52
N LYS A 209 -9.01 -27.22 -0.59
CA LYS A 209 -9.84 -27.51 0.59
C LYS A 209 -9.59 -28.98 0.96
N GLY A 210 -8.51 -29.23 1.70
CA GLY A 210 -8.16 -30.51 2.30
C GLY A 210 -8.47 -30.48 3.78
#